data_AF-A0A0Q8J7B8-F1
#
_entry.id   AF-A0A0Q8J7B8-F1
#
_cell.length_a   1.000
_cell.length_b   1.000
_cell.length_c   1.000
_cell.angle_alpha   90.00
_cell.angle_beta   90.00
_cell.angle_gamma   90.00
#
_symmetry.space_group_name_H-M   'P 1'
#
loop_
_entity.id
_entity.type
_entity.pdbx_description
1 polymer ?
#
loop_
_entity_poly.entity_id
_entity_poly.type
_entity_poly.pdbx_seq_one_letter_code
_entity_poly.pdbx_strand_id
1 'polypeptide(L)'
;MGESIFNIYLYFDPSGRCDYAGYVAHLYEGNDEQGIEFLRKKVKADLQRATKLRLSNSFTQHEYSTRCRLGSERDLYAEVLALAGADYAALAVVTPVQNGQVRYSYSSQTNSFDVEDAVEAAGEHGQMVDWLRKYTRDGCIHFSELIHDDYFVAIKLTYNNKLYVSSMKLMLSCIDSLAYVEYGDVREPPSFVRWLNDYADLTPLGITAEELWELRNGLLHMTNINSSNVRKKNVRRISFRVGHSEMALPDTGGVFFFEFRGLINVFAHAQARWIESYGVNREKFEKFVERYDETVSDGRLAYVQIPQA
;
A
#
# COMPACT_ATOMS: atom_id res chain seq x y z
N MET A 1 16.20 7.37 -41.18
CA MET A 1 16.37 5.94 -40.95
C MET A 1 15.37 5.60 -39.88
N GLY A 2 14.34 4.83 -40.22
CA GLY A 2 13.24 4.55 -39.29
C GLY A 2 13.69 3.71 -38.11
N GLU A 3 13.10 4.01 -36.96
CA GLU A 3 13.29 3.23 -35.74
C GLU A 3 12.08 2.31 -35.53
N SER A 4 12.31 1.20 -34.84
CA SER A 4 11.23 0.29 -34.45
C SER A 4 10.52 0.83 -33.21
N ILE A 5 9.22 1.08 -33.32
CA ILE A 5 8.35 1.52 -32.23
C ILE A 5 7.22 0.50 -32.01
N PHE A 6 6.70 0.40 -30.79
CA PHE A 6 5.90 -0.76 -30.37
C PHE A 6 4.55 -0.40 -29.76
N ASN A 7 3.51 -1.13 -30.16
CA ASN A 7 2.32 -1.30 -29.34
C ASN A 7 2.49 -2.56 -28.50
N ILE A 8 2.41 -2.43 -27.17
CA ILE A 8 2.49 -3.53 -26.20
C ILE A 8 1.11 -3.72 -25.56
N TYR A 9 0.68 -4.97 -25.42
CA TYR A 9 -0.60 -5.35 -24.83
C TYR A 9 -0.37 -6.23 -23.62
N LEU A 10 -0.96 -5.88 -22.48
CA LEU A 10 -0.89 -6.70 -21.26
C LEU A 10 -2.24 -7.37 -21.03
N TYR A 11 -2.32 -8.69 -21.08
CA TYR A 11 -3.59 -9.42 -21.03
C TYR A 11 -3.91 -9.84 -19.60
N PHE A 12 -4.80 -9.09 -18.95
CA PHE A 12 -5.29 -9.41 -17.62
C PHE A 12 -6.52 -10.31 -17.69
N ASP A 13 -6.51 -11.38 -16.90
CA ASP A 13 -7.66 -12.25 -16.70
C ASP A 13 -8.69 -11.63 -15.72
N PRO A 14 -9.86 -12.25 -15.50
CA PRO A 14 -10.86 -11.74 -14.56
C PRO A 14 -10.39 -11.64 -13.10
N SER A 15 -9.30 -12.34 -12.72
CA SER A 15 -8.68 -12.21 -11.39
C SER A 15 -7.69 -11.05 -11.30
N GLY A 16 -7.45 -10.35 -12.42
CA GLY A 16 -6.47 -9.26 -12.51
C GLY A 16 -5.03 -9.75 -12.66
N ARG A 17 -4.82 -11.01 -13.06
CA ARG A 17 -3.50 -11.59 -13.30
C ARG A 17 -3.12 -11.51 -14.77
N CYS A 18 -1.87 -11.14 -15.06
CA CYS A 18 -1.29 -11.07 -16.39
C CYS A 18 -0.22 -12.15 -16.56
N ASP A 19 -0.55 -13.19 -17.33
CA ASP A 19 0.39 -14.26 -17.71
C ASP A 19 0.88 -14.10 -19.16
N TYR A 20 0.29 -13.17 -19.93
CA TYR A 20 0.59 -13.00 -21.34
C TYR A 20 0.73 -11.53 -21.68
N ALA A 21 1.67 -11.25 -22.57
CA ALA A 21 1.81 -9.96 -23.23
C ALA A 21 1.81 -10.13 -24.74
N GLY A 22 1.45 -9.07 -25.46
CA GLY A 22 1.42 -9.04 -26.92
C GLY A 22 2.18 -7.85 -27.44
N TYR A 23 2.74 -7.94 -28.64
CA TYR A 23 3.37 -6.80 -29.28
C TYR A 23 3.08 -6.69 -30.77
N VAL A 24 3.16 -5.47 -31.29
CA VAL A 24 3.24 -5.15 -32.72
C VAL A 24 4.32 -4.11 -32.91
N ALA A 25 5.29 -4.41 -33.78
CA ALA A 25 6.36 -3.49 -34.16
C ALA A 25 5.97 -2.69 -35.41
N HIS A 26 6.36 -1.41 -35.46
CA HIS A 26 6.25 -0.56 -36.63
C HIS A 26 7.59 0.12 -36.89
N LEU A 27 7.99 0.19 -38.15
CA LEU A 27 9.08 1.06 -38.56
C LEU A 27 8.51 2.48 -38.71
N TYR A 28 9.10 3.45 -38.02
CA TYR A 28 8.60 4.81 -37.99
C TYR A 28 9.73 5.84 -38.14
N GLU A 29 9.49 6.89 -38.92
CA GLU A 29 10.37 8.04 -39.06
C GLU A 29 9.63 9.29 -38.60
N GLY A 30 10.11 9.90 -37.52
CA GLY A 30 9.50 11.06 -36.87
C GLY A 30 10.07 11.24 -35.47
N ASN A 31 9.49 12.15 -34.69
CA ASN A 31 9.84 12.30 -33.28
C ASN A 31 8.96 11.42 -32.37
N ASP A 32 9.32 11.31 -31.08
CA ASP A 32 8.61 10.48 -30.11
C ASP A 32 7.14 10.84 -29.95
N GLU A 33 6.79 12.13 -29.94
CA GLU A 33 5.40 12.59 -29.81
C GLU A 33 4.54 12.10 -30.97
N GLN A 34 5.04 12.24 -32.19
CA GLN A 34 4.38 11.77 -33.40
C GLN A 34 4.31 10.24 -33.45
N GLY A 35 5.35 9.54 -32.98
CA GLY A 35 5.39 8.09 -32.84
C GLY A 35 4.34 7.58 -31.85
N ILE A 36 4.19 8.24 -30.69
CA ILE A 36 3.15 7.93 -29.70
C ILE A 36 1.76 8.13 -30.29
N GLU A 37 1.50 9.24 -30.98
CA GLU A 37 0.20 9.50 -31.60
C GLU A 37 -0.13 8.46 -32.67
N PHE A 38 0.86 8.08 -33.48
CA PHE A 38 0.73 7.02 -34.47
C PHE A 38 0.37 5.68 -33.82
N LEU A 39 1.08 5.28 -32.75
CA LEU A 39 0.83 4.04 -32.03
C LEU A 39 -0.58 4.04 -31.41
N ARG A 40 -0.98 5.14 -30.76
CA ARG A 40 -2.31 5.33 -30.17
C ARG A 40 -3.44 5.14 -31.19
N LYS A 41 -3.30 5.69 -32.40
CA LYS A 41 -4.29 5.53 -33.49
C LYS A 41 -4.44 4.07 -33.93
N LYS A 42 -3.40 3.24 -33.76
CA LYS A 42 -3.38 1.84 -34.19
C LYS A 42 -3.76 0.83 -33.12
N VAL A 43 -3.87 1.22 -31.85
CA VAL A 43 -4.09 0.32 -30.70
C VAL A 43 -5.16 -0.76 -30.94
N LYS A 44 -6.33 -0.41 -31.51
CA LYS A 44 -7.40 -1.39 -31.76
C LYS A 44 -7.08 -2.36 -32.90
N ALA A 45 -6.50 -1.84 -33.99
CA ALA A 45 -6.15 -2.65 -35.16
C ALA A 45 -4.98 -3.59 -34.86
N ASP A 46 -3.99 -3.09 -34.11
CA ASP A 46 -2.81 -3.83 -33.70
C ASP A 46 -3.15 -4.95 -32.70
N LEU A 47 -4.13 -4.76 -31.82
CA LEU A 47 -4.55 -5.80 -30.88
C LEU A 47 -4.96 -7.10 -31.60
N GLN A 48 -5.61 -7.00 -32.76
CA GLN A 48 -6.09 -8.16 -33.52
C GLN A 48 -4.97 -8.98 -34.18
N ARG A 49 -3.79 -8.38 -34.34
CA ARG A 49 -2.63 -8.97 -35.01
C ARG A 49 -1.40 -9.07 -34.11
N ALA A 50 -1.57 -8.82 -32.81
CA ALA A 50 -0.48 -8.84 -31.85
C ALA A 50 0.11 -10.24 -31.74
N THR A 51 1.44 -10.32 -31.78
CA THR A 51 2.16 -11.55 -31.44
C THR A 51 2.06 -11.75 -29.94
N LYS A 52 1.31 -12.76 -29.51
CA LYS A 52 1.09 -13.06 -28.10
C LYS A 52 2.16 -14.00 -27.57
N LEU A 53 2.75 -13.63 -26.44
CA LEU A 53 3.79 -14.36 -25.75
C LEU A 53 3.34 -14.63 -24.32
N ARG A 54 3.76 -15.78 -23.79
CA ARG A 54 3.61 -16.09 -22.37
C ARG A 54 4.78 -15.48 -21.62
N LEU A 55 4.50 -14.77 -20.54
CA LEU A 55 5.51 -14.16 -19.71
C LEU A 55 6.20 -15.21 -18.84
N SER A 56 7.50 -15.02 -18.59
CA SER A 56 8.27 -15.86 -17.67
C SER A 56 7.81 -15.65 -16.23
N ASN A 57 7.48 -14.41 -15.88
CA ASN A 57 6.95 -14.02 -14.59
C ASN A 57 5.57 -13.38 -14.76
N SER A 58 4.55 -13.98 -14.15
CA SER A 58 3.22 -13.40 -14.07
C SER A 58 3.20 -12.27 -13.06
N PHE A 59 2.39 -11.25 -13.30
CA PHE A 59 2.16 -10.16 -12.35
C PHE A 59 0.68 -9.78 -12.28
N THR A 60 0.29 -9.08 -11.22
CA THR A 60 -1.08 -8.60 -11.03
C THR A 60 -1.28 -7.18 -11.56
N GLN A 61 -2.52 -6.76 -11.73
CA GLN A 61 -2.86 -5.39 -12.08
C GLN A 61 -2.36 -4.39 -11.04
N HIS A 62 -2.37 -4.76 -9.76
CA HIS A 62 -1.84 -3.92 -8.67
C HIS A 62 -0.33 -3.75 -8.77
N GLU A 63 0.41 -4.83 -9.07
CA GLU A 63 1.85 -4.77 -9.32
C GLU A 63 2.17 -3.90 -10.53
N TYR A 64 1.39 -4.00 -11.62
CA TYR A 64 1.55 -3.12 -12.78
C TYR A 64 1.34 -1.64 -12.42
N SER A 65 0.23 -1.29 -11.76
CA SER A 65 -0.05 0.08 -11.32
C SER A 65 1.05 0.62 -10.40
N THR A 66 1.52 -0.20 -9.46
CA THR A 66 2.62 0.15 -8.54
C THR A 66 3.90 0.46 -9.31
N ARG A 67 4.26 -0.39 -10.28
CA ARG A 67 5.45 -0.21 -11.10
C ARG A 67 5.35 1.03 -12.00
N CYS A 68 4.17 1.36 -12.51
CA CYS A 68 3.93 2.60 -13.25
C CYS A 68 4.20 3.84 -12.39
N ARG A 69 3.75 3.83 -11.12
CA ARG A 69 4.02 4.93 -10.16
C ARG A 69 5.49 5.07 -9.82
N LEU A 70 6.20 3.94 -9.74
CA LEU A 70 7.62 3.90 -9.44
C LEU A 70 8.52 4.03 -10.68
N GLY A 71 7.94 4.13 -11.88
CA GLY A 71 8.69 4.27 -13.13
C GLY A 71 9.51 3.04 -13.52
N SER A 72 9.02 1.84 -13.18
CA SER A 72 9.70 0.57 -13.43
C SER A 72 8.79 -0.47 -14.09
N GLU A 73 7.69 -0.05 -14.71
CA GLU A 73 6.73 -0.93 -15.36
C GLU A 73 7.31 -1.65 -16.57
N ARG A 74 8.32 -1.07 -17.24
CA ARG A 74 9.04 -1.71 -18.35
C ARG A 74 9.66 -3.05 -17.95
N ASP A 75 10.08 -3.20 -16.70
CA ASP A 75 10.68 -4.45 -16.21
C ASP A 75 9.71 -5.64 -16.29
N LEU A 76 8.39 -5.37 -16.23
CA LEU A 76 7.34 -6.39 -16.31
C LEU A 76 7.19 -6.99 -17.72
N TYR A 77 7.60 -6.27 -18.76
CA TYR A 77 7.46 -6.71 -20.16
C TYR A 77 8.75 -6.56 -20.97
N ALA A 78 9.90 -6.33 -20.33
CA ALA A 78 11.19 -6.19 -21.00
C ALA A 78 11.54 -7.41 -21.87
N GLU A 79 11.14 -8.61 -21.45
CA GLU A 79 11.34 -9.83 -22.25
C GLU A 79 10.58 -9.80 -23.59
N VAL A 80 9.45 -9.10 -23.66
CA VAL A 80 8.67 -8.92 -24.90
C VAL A 80 9.45 -8.05 -25.88
N LEU A 81 10.03 -6.95 -25.40
CA LEU A 81 10.87 -6.06 -26.22
C LEU A 81 12.12 -6.80 -26.72
N ALA A 82 12.79 -7.54 -25.83
CA ALA A 82 13.98 -8.31 -26.19
C ALA A 82 13.67 -9.38 -27.25
N LEU A 83 12.56 -10.12 -27.11
CA LEU A 83 12.12 -11.11 -28.10
C LEU A 83 11.69 -10.48 -29.42
N ALA A 84 11.21 -9.23 -29.38
CA ALA A 84 10.91 -8.44 -30.57
C ALA A 84 12.17 -7.84 -31.25
N GLY A 85 13.36 -8.08 -30.70
CA GLY A 85 14.63 -7.52 -31.20
C GLY A 85 14.81 -6.03 -30.90
N ALA A 86 14.10 -5.52 -29.88
CA ALA A 86 14.12 -4.13 -29.48
C ALA A 86 15.05 -3.89 -28.28
N ASP A 87 15.59 -2.68 -28.19
CA ASP A 87 16.26 -2.21 -26.98
C ASP A 87 15.24 -1.87 -25.88
N TYR A 88 15.67 -1.92 -24.62
CA TYR A 88 14.88 -1.53 -23.45
C TYR A 88 14.36 -0.10 -23.56
N ALA A 89 15.10 0.79 -24.22
CA ALA A 89 14.74 2.19 -24.44
C ALA A 89 13.74 2.43 -25.59
N ALA A 90 13.35 1.39 -26.34
CA ALA A 90 12.50 1.56 -27.51
C ALA A 90 11.16 2.26 -27.19
N LEU A 91 10.70 3.13 -28.08
CA LEU A 91 9.41 3.81 -27.90
C LEU A 91 8.28 2.78 -27.90
N ALA A 92 7.49 2.76 -26.83
CA ALA A 92 6.39 1.82 -26.66
C ALA A 92 5.16 2.49 -26.08
N VAL A 93 3.98 2.13 -26.60
CA VAL A 93 2.68 2.43 -26.00
C VAL A 93 2.13 1.14 -25.41
N VAL A 94 1.95 1.12 -24.09
CA VAL A 94 1.47 -0.05 -23.34
C VAL A 94 -0.02 0.09 -23.10
N THR A 95 -0.77 -0.97 -23.41
CA THR A 95 -2.23 -0.98 -23.33
C THR A 95 -2.71 -2.22 -22.55
N PRO A 96 -3.34 -2.05 -21.38
CA PRO A 96 -4.04 -3.13 -20.70
C PRO A 96 -5.22 -3.67 -21.53
N VAL A 97 -5.35 -5.00 -21.56
CA VAL A 97 -6.44 -5.72 -22.23
C VAL A 97 -7.17 -6.56 -21.20
N GLN A 98 -8.49 -6.36 -21.10
CA GLN A 98 -9.38 -7.16 -20.25
C GLN A 98 -10.54 -7.68 -21.11
N ASN A 99 -10.87 -8.97 -20.95
CA ASN A 99 -11.93 -9.63 -21.72
C ASN A 99 -11.79 -9.46 -23.25
N GLY A 100 -10.54 -9.45 -23.74
CA GLY A 100 -10.23 -9.27 -25.17
C GLY A 100 -10.46 -7.85 -25.72
N GLN A 101 -10.82 -6.89 -24.86
CA GLN A 101 -10.99 -5.50 -25.23
C GLN A 101 -9.94 -4.63 -24.56
N VAL A 102 -9.54 -3.58 -25.29
CA VAL A 102 -8.69 -2.53 -24.75
C VAL A 102 -9.47 -1.79 -23.67
N ARG A 103 -8.88 -1.64 -22.48
CA ARG A 103 -9.45 -0.85 -21.40
C ARG A 103 -8.45 0.20 -20.95
N TYR A 104 -8.71 1.46 -21.31
CA TYR A 104 -8.02 2.62 -20.73
C TYR A 104 -9.01 3.77 -20.56
N SER A 105 -8.97 4.40 -19.39
CA SER A 105 -9.67 5.67 -19.10
C SER A 105 -8.71 6.87 -19.14
N TYR A 106 -7.40 6.60 -19.11
CA TYR A 106 -6.33 7.59 -19.00
C TYR A 106 -5.08 7.11 -19.74
N SER A 107 -4.24 8.06 -20.16
CA SER A 107 -2.91 7.80 -20.72
C SER A 107 -1.89 8.73 -20.08
N SER A 108 -0.84 8.17 -19.48
CA SER A 108 0.31 8.93 -18.97
C SER A 108 1.60 8.54 -19.69
N GLN A 109 2.66 9.34 -19.48
CA GLN A 109 4.01 8.91 -19.81
C GLN A 109 4.53 7.98 -18.70
N THR A 110 5.44 7.09 -19.07
CA THR A 110 6.27 6.34 -18.12
C THR A 110 6.95 7.32 -17.15
N ASN A 111 6.91 7.04 -15.85
CA ASN A 111 7.44 7.88 -14.75
C ASN A 111 6.61 9.15 -14.42
N SER A 112 5.47 9.38 -15.08
CA SER A 112 4.58 10.51 -14.80
C SER A 112 3.16 10.08 -14.42
N PHE A 113 3.00 8.85 -13.92
CA PHE A 113 1.68 8.37 -13.50
C PHE A 113 1.29 9.06 -12.18
N ASP A 114 0.38 10.02 -12.30
CA ASP A 114 -0.29 10.67 -11.18
C ASP A 114 -1.71 10.13 -11.05
N VAL A 115 -2.07 9.68 -9.85
CA VAL A 115 -3.41 9.16 -9.56
C VAL A 115 -4.47 10.27 -9.70
N GLU A 116 -4.15 11.51 -9.33
CA GLU A 116 -5.07 12.66 -9.46
C GLU A 116 -5.37 12.94 -10.93
N ASP A 117 -4.35 13.01 -11.79
CA ASP A 117 -4.51 13.23 -13.23
C ASP A 117 -5.33 12.09 -13.88
N ALA A 118 -5.12 10.85 -13.41
CA ALA A 118 -5.86 9.69 -13.90
C ALA A 118 -7.34 9.73 -13.53
N VAL A 119 -7.68 10.17 -12.32
CA VAL A 119 -9.05 10.33 -11.81
C VAL A 119 -9.75 11.48 -12.53
N GLU A 120 -9.09 12.63 -12.70
CA GLU A 120 -9.61 13.78 -13.45
C GLU A 120 -9.91 13.40 -14.91
N ALA A 121 -8.97 12.74 -15.59
CA ALA A 121 -9.14 12.30 -16.97
C ALA A 121 -10.24 11.24 -17.15
N ALA A 122 -10.48 10.40 -16.12
CA ALA A 122 -11.57 9.43 -16.13
C ALA A 122 -12.96 10.08 -15.95
N GLY A 123 -13.03 11.39 -15.70
CA GLY A 123 -14.27 12.12 -15.44
C GLY A 123 -14.88 11.81 -14.07
N GLU A 124 -14.09 11.27 -13.14
CA GLU A 124 -14.51 11.00 -11.79
C GLU A 124 -14.48 12.29 -10.96
N HIS A 125 -15.58 12.58 -10.26
CA HIS A 125 -15.69 13.77 -9.43
C HIS A 125 -15.20 13.47 -8.01
N GLY A 126 -14.00 13.97 -7.68
CA GLY A 126 -13.44 13.95 -6.33
C GLY A 126 -11.94 14.20 -6.37
N GLN A 127 -11.43 15.07 -5.51
CA GLN A 127 -9.99 15.25 -5.34
C GLN A 127 -9.51 14.28 -4.24
N MET A 128 -8.70 13.30 -4.60
CA MET A 128 -8.03 12.42 -3.64
C MET A 128 -6.54 12.69 -3.71
N VAL A 129 -5.96 13.17 -2.60
CA VAL A 129 -4.54 13.53 -2.56
C VAL A 129 -3.66 12.30 -2.83
N ASP A 130 -2.81 12.35 -3.86
CA ASP A 130 -1.80 11.31 -4.09
C ASP A 130 -0.78 11.33 -2.92
N TRP A 131 -0.86 10.31 -2.06
CA TRP A 131 -0.03 10.22 -0.87
C TRP A 131 1.46 10.05 -1.23
N LEU A 132 1.79 9.26 -2.26
CA LEU A 132 3.18 9.01 -2.63
C LEU A 132 3.80 10.32 -3.10
N ARG A 133 3.07 11.12 -3.88
CA ARG A 133 3.50 12.46 -4.30
C ARG A 133 3.61 13.42 -3.11
N LYS A 134 2.59 13.50 -2.25
CA LYS A 134 2.57 14.41 -1.08
C LYS A 134 3.76 14.18 -0.15
N TYR A 135 4.10 12.92 0.11
CA TYR A 135 5.12 12.56 1.10
C TYR A 135 6.48 12.20 0.49
N THR A 136 6.66 12.29 -0.83
CA THR A 136 7.98 12.14 -1.46
C THR A 136 8.58 13.50 -1.75
N ARG A 137 9.71 13.82 -1.11
CA ARG A 137 10.49 15.05 -1.35
C ARG A 137 11.97 14.72 -1.32
N ASP A 138 12.75 15.42 -2.13
CA ASP A 138 14.20 15.22 -2.24
C ASP A 138 14.61 13.76 -2.53
N GLY A 139 13.78 13.03 -3.28
CA GLY A 139 13.99 11.63 -3.64
C GLY A 139 13.78 10.63 -2.48
N CYS A 140 13.26 11.09 -1.35
CA CYS A 140 13.00 10.28 -0.16
C CYS A 140 11.53 10.39 0.25
N ILE A 141 11.00 9.31 0.83
CA ILE A 141 9.65 9.32 1.37
C ILE A 141 9.66 9.63 2.87
N HIS A 142 8.82 10.59 3.27
CA HIS A 142 8.67 11.05 4.65
C HIS A 142 7.66 10.17 5.40
N PHE A 143 8.03 8.90 5.67
CA PHE A 143 7.15 7.93 6.33
C PHE A 143 6.58 8.43 7.67
N SER A 144 7.40 9.09 8.51
CA SER A 144 6.93 9.57 9.81
C SER A 144 5.81 10.59 9.68
N GLU A 145 5.85 11.46 8.67
CA GLU A 145 4.78 12.42 8.39
C GLU A 145 3.54 11.72 7.85
N LEU A 146 3.71 10.77 6.91
CA LEU A 146 2.63 9.96 6.36
C LEU A 146 1.84 9.24 7.47
N ILE A 147 2.54 8.51 8.34
CA ILE A 147 1.90 7.80 9.46
C ILE A 147 1.35 8.78 10.49
N HIS A 148 1.99 9.95 10.66
CA HIS A 148 1.49 10.96 11.58
C HIS A 148 0.11 11.46 11.15
N ASP A 149 0.00 11.90 9.90
CA ASP A 149 -1.21 12.46 9.31
C ASP A 149 -2.32 11.40 9.25
N ASP A 150 -2.00 10.15 8.90
CA ASP A 150 -3.00 9.10 8.70
C ASP A 150 -3.55 8.50 9.98
N TYR A 151 -2.73 8.41 11.04
CA TYR A 151 -3.11 7.68 12.25
C TYR A 151 -2.97 8.53 13.51
N PHE A 152 -1.83 9.21 13.68
CA PHE A 152 -1.51 9.83 14.98
C PHE A 152 -2.25 11.12 15.26
N VAL A 153 -2.76 11.85 14.26
CA VAL A 153 -3.61 13.01 14.50
C VAL A 153 -4.83 12.62 15.35
N ALA A 154 -5.57 11.59 14.93
CA ALA A 154 -6.75 11.11 15.66
C ALA A 154 -6.39 10.45 17.01
N ILE A 155 -5.30 9.67 17.06
CA ILE A 155 -4.82 9.04 18.31
C ILE A 155 -4.46 10.13 19.34
N LYS A 156 -3.71 11.17 18.94
CA LYS A 156 -3.33 12.29 19.83
C LYS A 156 -4.55 13.07 20.28
N LEU A 157 -5.48 13.37 19.36
CA LEU A 157 -6.70 14.11 19.67
C LEU A 157 -7.55 13.37 20.71
N THR A 158 -7.79 12.08 20.52
CA THR A 158 -8.56 11.26 21.47
C THR A 158 -7.83 11.08 22.80
N TYR A 159 -6.51 10.89 22.79
CA TYR A 159 -5.71 10.80 24.01
C TYR A 159 -5.79 12.09 24.83
N ASN A 160 -5.54 13.24 24.20
CA ASN A 160 -5.52 14.55 24.87
C ASN A 160 -6.90 14.95 25.42
N ASN A 161 -7.98 14.49 24.78
CA ASN A 161 -9.35 14.66 25.26
C ASN A 161 -9.78 13.58 26.28
N LYS A 162 -8.84 12.79 26.81
CA LYS A 162 -9.06 11.73 27.81
C LYS A 162 -10.00 10.61 27.35
N LEU A 163 -10.18 10.45 26.04
CA LEU A 163 -10.92 9.35 25.43
C LEU A 163 -9.99 8.13 25.23
N TYR A 164 -9.41 7.63 26.32
CA TYR A 164 -8.28 6.69 26.27
C TYR A 164 -8.61 5.34 25.63
N VAL A 165 -9.83 4.82 25.81
CA VAL A 165 -10.26 3.59 25.13
C VAL A 165 -10.32 3.80 23.62
N SER A 166 -10.88 4.91 23.16
CA SER A 166 -10.90 5.26 21.72
C SER A 166 -9.49 5.43 21.17
N SER A 167 -8.62 6.12 21.90
CA SER A 167 -7.21 6.30 21.53
C SER A 167 -6.47 4.96 21.44
N MET A 168 -6.68 4.05 22.40
CA MET A 168 -6.09 2.70 22.37
C MET A 168 -6.61 1.90 21.17
N LYS A 169 -7.91 1.97 20.85
CA LYS A 169 -8.46 1.30 19.66
C LYS A 169 -7.80 1.80 18.38
N LEU A 170 -7.66 3.11 18.22
CA LEU A 170 -6.99 3.71 17.07
C LEU A 170 -5.50 3.30 17.01
N MET A 171 -4.83 3.21 18.16
CA MET A 171 -3.45 2.73 18.26
C MET A 171 -3.31 1.28 17.77
N LEU A 172 -4.20 0.39 18.21
CA LEU A 172 -4.19 -1.01 17.82
C LEU A 172 -4.55 -1.18 16.33
N SER A 173 -5.49 -0.38 15.83
CA SER A 173 -5.83 -0.34 14.41
C SER A 173 -4.67 0.19 13.55
N CYS A 174 -3.90 1.16 14.03
CA CYS A 174 -2.71 1.63 13.34
C CYS A 174 -1.68 0.51 13.19
N ILE A 175 -1.40 -0.23 14.28
CA ILE A 175 -0.48 -1.38 14.23
C ILE A 175 -0.99 -2.45 13.25
N ASP A 176 -2.30 -2.76 13.23
CA ASP A 176 -2.88 -3.67 12.22
C ASP A 176 -2.61 -3.20 10.80
N SER A 177 -2.84 -1.91 10.51
CA SER A 177 -2.62 -1.36 9.18
C SER A 177 -1.15 -1.43 8.78
N LEU A 178 -0.21 -1.06 9.65
CA LEU A 178 1.22 -1.15 9.34
C LEU A 178 1.69 -2.59 9.16
N ALA A 179 1.16 -3.50 9.97
CA ALA A 179 1.44 -4.92 9.86
C ALA A 179 0.91 -5.53 8.56
N TYR A 180 -0.29 -5.12 8.12
CA TYR A 180 -0.83 -5.51 6.82
C TYR A 180 0.01 -4.93 5.67
N VAL A 181 0.40 -3.67 5.74
CA VAL A 181 1.28 -3.07 4.72
C VAL A 181 2.60 -3.84 4.63
N GLU A 182 3.17 -4.26 5.76
CA GLU A 182 4.42 -5.01 5.79
C GLU A 182 4.30 -6.46 5.29
N TYR A 183 3.30 -7.22 5.75
CA TYR A 183 3.23 -8.66 5.50
C TYR A 183 2.07 -9.11 4.61
N GLY A 184 1.07 -8.26 4.37
CA GLY A 184 -0.20 -8.62 3.76
C GLY A 184 -1.11 -9.39 4.72
N ASP A 185 -2.06 -10.15 4.16
CA ASP A 185 -2.98 -11.02 4.89
C ASP A 185 -2.33 -12.37 5.23
N VAL A 186 -1.46 -12.37 6.25
CA VAL A 186 -0.85 -13.59 6.80
C VAL A 186 -1.61 -14.00 8.06
N ARG A 187 -2.08 -15.26 8.06
CA ARG A 187 -2.91 -15.80 9.15
C ARG A 187 -2.11 -16.32 10.34
N GLU A 188 -0.94 -16.90 10.12
CA GLU A 188 -0.15 -17.54 11.18
C GLU A 188 1.37 -17.28 11.01
N PRO A 189 2.03 -16.61 11.98
CA PRO A 189 1.39 -15.80 13.02
C PRO A 189 0.61 -14.62 12.40
N PRO A 190 -0.43 -14.09 13.07
CA PRO A 190 -1.15 -12.91 12.59
C PRO A 190 -0.17 -11.77 12.30
N SER A 191 -0.38 -11.03 11.20
CA SER A 191 0.52 -9.94 10.80
C SER A 191 0.81 -8.97 11.94
N PHE A 192 -0.19 -8.63 12.76
CA PHE A 192 -0.04 -7.78 13.96
C PHE A 192 1.02 -8.31 14.93
N VAL A 193 0.95 -9.61 15.27
CA VAL A 193 1.89 -10.26 16.18
C VAL A 193 3.28 -10.28 15.57
N ARG A 194 3.37 -10.63 14.28
CA ARG A 194 4.62 -10.65 13.53
C ARG A 194 5.30 -9.28 13.53
N TRP A 195 4.56 -8.22 13.22
CA TRP A 195 5.10 -6.86 13.17
C TRP A 195 5.65 -6.40 14.53
N LEU A 196 4.94 -6.70 15.61
CA LEU A 196 5.42 -6.41 16.96
C LEU A 196 6.67 -7.22 17.31
N ASN A 197 6.74 -8.49 16.93
CA ASN A 197 7.92 -9.32 17.21
C ASN A 197 9.14 -8.88 16.38
N ASP A 198 8.93 -8.44 15.14
CA ASP A 198 10.01 -8.01 14.26
C ASP A 198 10.52 -6.60 14.60
N TYR A 199 9.63 -5.70 15.05
CA TYR A 199 9.98 -4.28 15.20
C TYR A 199 9.83 -3.72 16.62
N ALA A 200 9.07 -4.30 17.54
CA ALA A 200 8.81 -3.71 18.86
C ALA A 200 9.60 -4.40 19.98
N ASP A 201 9.97 -3.63 21.01
CA ASP A 201 10.43 -4.18 22.29
C ASP A 201 9.34 -3.92 23.34
N LEU A 202 8.58 -4.98 23.66
CA LEU A 202 7.50 -4.94 24.64
C LEU A 202 8.00 -5.28 26.06
N THR A 203 9.27 -5.65 26.22
CA THR A 203 9.88 -5.98 27.53
C THR A 203 9.62 -4.90 28.59
N PRO A 204 9.80 -3.59 28.31
CA PRO A 204 9.52 -2.54 29.29
C PRO A 204 8.07 -2.46 29.78
N LEU A 205 7.12 -2.99 29.02
CA LEU A 205 5.70 -3.03 29.37
C LEU A 205 5.32 -4.32 30.10
N GLY A 206 6.20 -5.32 30.10
CA GLY A 206 5.96 -6.62 30.70
C GLY A 206 4.84 -7.41 30.03
N ILE A 207 4.58 -7.18 28.73
CA ILE A 207 3.57 -7.89 27.93
C ILE A 207 4.21 -8.55 26.69
N THR A 208 3.49 -9.50 26.08
CA THR A 208 3.88 -10.09 24.78
C THR A 208 3.02 -9.56 23.62
N ALA A 209 3.46 -9.80 22.39
CA ALA A 209 2.70 -9.45 21.19
C ALA A 209 1.37 -10.22 21.10
N GLU A 210 1.35 -11.48 21.52
CA GLU A 210 0.14 -12.33 21.59
C GLU A 210 -0.84 -11.80 22.64
N GLU A 211 -0.35 -11.39 23.81
CA GLU A 211 -1.19 -10.75 24.83
C GLU A 211 -1.85 -9.47 24.31
N LEU A 212 -1.09 -8.64 23.58
CA LEU A 212 -1.61 -7.41 22.99
C LEU A 212 -2.59 -7.67 21.83
N TRP A 213 -2.35 -8.70 21.02
CA TRP A 213 -3.27 -9.16 19.97
C TRP A 213 -4.61 -9.62 20.55
N GLU A 214 -4.59 -10.37 21.65
CA GLU A 214 -5.82 -10.82 22.31
C GLU A 214 -6.59 -9.65 22.94
N LEU A 215 -5.89 -8.67 23.52
CA LEU A 215 -6.51 -7.42 23.98
C LEU A 215 -7.15 -6.66 22.81
N ARG A 216 -6.44 -6.55 21.68
CA ARG A 216 -6.94 -5.93 20.44
C ARG A 216 -8.24 -6.57 19.97
N ASN A 217 -8.32 -7.90 19.94
CA ASN A 217 -9.54 -8.61 19.53
C ASN A 217 -10.72 -8.28 20.45
N GLY A 218 -10.49 -8.20 21.76
CA GLY A 218 -11.53 -7.81 22.71
C GLY A 218 -11.98 -6.35 22.55
N LEU A 219 -11.02 -5.43 22.42
CA LEU A 219 -11.31 -3.99 22.38
C LEU A 219 -11.96 -3.54 21.08
N LEU A 220 -11.47 -4.00 19.93
CA LEU A 220 -11.99 -3.55 18.63
C LEU A 220 -13.38 -4.11 18.34
N HIS A 221 -13.64 -5.38 18.66
CA HIS A 221 -14.93 -6.00 18.33
C HIS A 221 -16.02 -5.76 19.37
N MET A 222 -15.69 -5.79 20.67
CA MET A 222 -16.69 -5.81 21.74
C MET A 222 -16.41 -4.81 22.87
N THR A 223 -15.35 -4.02 22.78
CA THR A 223 -14.91 -3.09 23.85
C THR A 223 -14.75 -3.79 25.21
N ASN A 224 -14.12 -4.97 25.23
CA ASN A 224 -13.82 -5.68 26.47
C ASN A 224 -12.42 -6.31 26.46
N ILE A 225 -12.00 -6.87 27.59
CA ILE A 225 -10.66 -7.47 27.78
C ILE A 225 -10.69 -9.01 27.79
N ASN A 226 -11.76 -9.63 27.30
CA ASN A 226 -12.05 -11.06 27.45
C ASN A 226 -12.20 -11.76 26.10
N SER A 227 -11.10 -11.89 25.38
CA SER A 227 -11.04 -12.69 24.15
C SER A 227 -11.27 -14.19 24.44
N SER A 228 -11.44 -14.98 23.37
CA SER A 228 -11.59 -16.44 23.48
C SER A 228 -10.38 -17.09 24.17
N ASN A 229 -9.15 -16.68 23.82
CA ASN A 229 -7.94 -17.23 24.41
C ASN A 229 -7.73 -16.79 25.87
N VAL A 230 -8.12 -15.56 26.23
CA VAL A 230 -8.13 -15.12 27.63
C VAL A 230 -9.13 -15.94 28.45
N ARG A 231 -10.33 -16.19 27.93
CA ARG A 231 -11.35 -17.03 28.61
C ARG A 231 -10.90 -18.48 28.80
N LYS A 232 -10.16 -19.02 27.83
CA LYS A 232 -9.54 -20.35 27.89
C LYS A 232 -8.29 -20.40 28.75
N LYS A 233 -7.81 -19.27 29.28
CA LYS A 233 -6.56 -19.14 30.06
C LYS A 233 -5.29 -19.51 29.27
N ASN A 234 -5.35 -19.43 27.94
CA ASN A 234 -4.19 -19.63 27.07
C ASN A 234 -3.24 -18.43 27.11
N VAL A 235 -3.79 -17.25 27.38
CA VAL A 235 -3.07 -15.97 27.41
C VAL A 235 -3.51 -15.21 28.66
N ARG A 236 -2.58 -14.48 29.29
CA ARG A 236 -2.86 -13.68 30.48
C ARG A 236 -3.86 -12.57 30.13
N ARG A 237 -4.73 -12.26 31.07
CA ARG A 237 -5.68 -11.15 30.96
C ARG A 237 -4.94 -9.83 31.19
N ILE A 238 -4.84 -9.00 30.16
CA ILE A 238 -4.20 -7.69 30.24
C ILE A 238 -5.19 -6.54 30.02
N SER A 239 -4.84 -5.36 30.51
CA SER A 239 -5.50 -4.08 30.22
C SER A 239 -4.46 -2.96 30.29
N PHE A 240 -4.84 -1.73 29.97
CA PHE A 240 -3.95 -0.57 30.02
C PHE A 240 -4.36 0.41 31.11
N ARG A 241 -3.37 1.12 31.66
CA ARG A 241 -3.55 2.25 32.57
C ARG A 241 -3.02 3.54 31.94
N VAL A 242 -3.51 4.67 32.43
CA VAL A 242 -3.00 6.00 32.09
C VAL A 242 -2.52 6.70 33.34
N GLY A 243 -1.35 7.33 33.25
CA GLY A 243 -0.71 8.03 34.36
C GLY A 243 0.41 7.20 35.02
N HIS A 244 1.31 7.90 35.69
CA HIS A 244 2.38 7.28 36.45
C HIS A 244 1.93 7.09 37.90
N SER A 245 2.01 5.86 38.40
CA SER A 245 1.83 5.54 39.81
C SER A 245 3.03 4.70 40.25
N GLU A 246 3.77 5.22 41.22
CA GLU A 246 4.83 4.50 41.94
C GLU A 246 4.25 3.42 42.86
N MET A 247 2.98 3.56 43.25
CA MET A 247 2.27 2.55 44.01
C MET A 247 1.82 1.42 43.07
N ALA A 248 2.00 0.17 43.54
CA ALA A 248 1.41 -1.00 42.91
C ALA A 248 -0.09 -0.80 42.75
N LEU A 249 -0.60 -1.10 41.55
CA LEU A 249 -2.04 -1.07 41.33
C LEU A 249 -2.71 -2.08 42.28
N PRO A 250 -3.90 -1.76 42.82
CA PRO A 250 -4.65 -2.72 43.62
C PRO A 250 -4.88 -4.01 42.84
N ASP A 251 -4.93 -5.16 43.52
CA ASP A 251 -5.23 -6.44 42.88
C ASP A 251 -6.63 -6.37 42.26
N THR A 252 -6.66 -6.23 40.93
CA THR A 252 -7.86 -6.11 40.11
C THR A 252 -8.36 -7.47 39.62
N GLY A 253 -8.26 -8.51 40.44
CA GLY A 253 -8.79 -9.84 40.13
C GLY A 253 -8.08 -10.49 38.94
N GLY A 254 -6.74 -10.44 38.94
CA GLY A 254 -5.91 -11.13 37.95
C GLY A 254 -5.78 -10.44 36.59
N VAL A 255 -6.04 -9.12 36.51
CA VAL A 255 -5.73 -8.31 35.32
C VAL A 255 -4.36 -7.67 35.47
N PHE A 256 -3.48 -7.89 34.48
CA PHE A 256 -2.20 -7.18 34.41
C PHE A 256 -2.35 -5.86 33.64
N PHE A 257 -1.84 -4.76 34.20
CA PHE A 257 -1.97 -3.43 33.62
C PHE A 257 -0.63 -2.90 33.11
N PHE A 258 -0.51 -2.70 31.79
CA PHE A 258 0.61 -1.99 31.20
C PHE A 258 0.31 -0.50 31.03
N GLU A 259 1.34 0.33 30.87
CA GLU A 259 1.19 1.78 30.77
C GLU A 259 0.99 2.20 29.30
N PHE A 260 -0.07 2.96 29.02
CA PHE A 260 -0.46 3.30 27.64
C PHE A 260 0.56 4.24 26.96
N ARG A 261 1.09 5.24 27.66
CA ARG A 261 2.15 6.10 27.09
C ARG A 261 3.42 5.30 26.79
N GLY A 262 3.71 4.28 27.57
CA GLY A 262 4.75 3.30 27.31
C GLY A 262 4.54 2.58 25.99
N LEU A 263 3.32 2.14 25.67
CA LEU A 263 3.00 1.55 24.36
C LEU A 263 3.19 2.55 23.21
N ILE A 264 2.83 3.83 23.40
CA ILE A 264 3.08 4.89 22.41
C ILE A 264 4.59 5.03 22.16
N ASN A 265 5.42 5.02 23.22
CA ASN A 265 6.87 5.10 23.09
C ASN A 265 7.47 3.86 22.42
N VAL A 266 7.00 2.65 22.78
CA VAL A 266 7.43 1.40 22.13
C VAL A 266 7.13 1.45 20.64
N PHE A 267 5.92 1.89 20.28
CA PHE A 267 5.55 2.04 18.88
C PHE A 267 6.43 3.05 18.14
N ALA A 268 6.73 4.21 18.73
CA ALA A 268 7.56 5.22 18.07
C ALA A 268 8.96 4.65 17.71
N HIS A 269 9.56 3.86 18.61
CA HIS A 269 10.81 3.16 18.32
C HIS A 269 10.64 2.03 17.29
N ALA A 270 9.53 1.29 17.36
CA ALA A 270 9.24 0.24 16.38
C ALA A 270 9.04 0.79 14.97
N GLN A 271 8.34 1.92 14.86
CA GLN A 271 8.14 2.64 13.61
C GLN A 271 9.49 3.08 13.02
N ALA A 272 10.41 3.61 13.83
CA ALA A 272 11.74 4.00 13.34
C ALA A 272 12.50 2.81 12.75
N ARG A 273 12.54 1.66 13.46
CA ARG A 273 13.18 0.43 12.97
C ARG A 273 12.52 -0.12 11.71
N TRP A 274 11.18 -0.09 11.66
CA TRP A 274 10.42 -0.50 10.49
C TRP A 274 10.74 0.38 9.27
N ILE A 275 10.79 1.70 9.44
CA ILE A 275 11.18 2.64 8.37
C ILE A 275 12.60 2.36 7.86
N GLU A 276 13.56 2.19 8.77
CA GLU A 276 14.96 1.91 8.41
C GLU A 276 15.10 0.65 7.53
N SER A 277 14.24 -0.35 7.74
CA SER A 277 14.29 -1.61 7.01
C SER A 277 13.96 -1.48 5.50
N TYR A 278 13.34 -0.39 5.06
CA TYR A 278 13.08 -0.12 3.64
C TYR A 278 14.30 0.42 2.89
N GLY A 279 15.25 1.06 3.59
CA GLY A 279 16.41 1.70 2.96
C GLY A 279 17.37 0.74 2.24
N VAL A 280 17.22 -0.57 2.45
CA VAL A 280 18.10 -1.61 1.90
C VAL A 280 17.38 -2.63 1.02
N ASN A 281 16.05 -2.54 0.87
CA ASN A 281 15.26 -3.54 0.15
C ASN A 281 14.21 -2.89 -0.77
N ARG A 282 14.52 -2.85 -2.07
CA ARG A 282 13.66 -2.25 -3.09
C ARG A 282 12.34 -3.00 -3.26
N GLU A 283 12.36 -4.33 -3.31
CA GLU A 283 11.15 -5.15 -3.46
C GLU A 283 10.18 -4.92 -2.29
N LYS A 284 10.74 -4.77 -1.08
CA LYS A 284 9.97 -4.42 0.11
C LYS A 284 9.27 -3.07 -0.05
N PHE A 285 9.95 -2.06 -0.58
CA PHE A 285 9.36 -0.75 -0.83
C PHE A 285 8.27 -0.80 -1.91
N GLU A 286 8.45 -1.59 -2.96
CA GLU A 286 7.40 -1.80 -3.97
C GLU A 286 6.15 -2.43 -3.33
N LYS A 287 6.31 -3.45 -2.48
CA LYS A 287 5.18 -4.03 -1.73
C LYS A 287 4.55 -3.06 -0.74
N PHE A 288 5.33 -2.13 -0.17
CA PHE A 288 4.78 -1.06 0.63
C PHE A 288 3.85 -0.17 -0.20
N VAL A 289 4.30 0.33 -1.36
CA VAL A 289 3.46 1.18 -2.23
C VAL A 289 2.19 0.44 -2.66
N GLU A 290 2.34 -0.81 -3.12
CA GLU A 290 1.20 -1.65 -3.55
C GLU A 290 0.10 -1.72 -2.50
N ARG A 291 0.45 -1.99 -1.24
CA ARG A 291 -0.52 -2.18 -0.16
C ARG A 291 -0.97 -0.88 0.50
N TYR A 292 -0.10 0.14 0.50
CA TYR A 292 -0.47 1.44 1.06
C TYR A 292 -1.48 2.16 0.17
N ASP A 293 -1.54 1.83 -1.13
CA ASP A 293 -2.58 2.31 -2.04
C ASP A 293 -4.01 1.87 -1.66
N GLU A 294 -4.13 0.81 -0.87
CA GLU A 294 -5.40 0.35 -0.31
C GLU A 294 -5.79 1.09 0.98
N THR A 295 -4.90 1.94 1.51
CA THR A 295 -5.08 2.61 2.81
C THR A 295 -5.89 3.89 2.70
N VAL A 296 -7.07 3.88 3.33
CA VAL A 296 -7.92 5.06 3.51
C VAL A 296 -7.45 5.88 4.72
N SER A 297 -7.50 7.20 4.59
CA SER A 297 -7.10 8.15 5.65
C SER A 297 -8.05 9.34 5.68
N ASP A 298 -8.33 9.85 6.88
CA ASP A 298 -9.09 11.08 7.10
C ASP A 298 -8.47 12.28 6.37
N GLY A 299 -7.14 12.29 6.21
CA GLY A 299 -6.41 13.34 5.50
C GLY A 299 -6.47 13.24 3.97
N ARG A 300 -7.11 12.18 3.42
CA ARG A 300 -7.19 11.88 1.98
C ARG A 300 -8.60 11.47 1.53
N LEU A 301 -9.63 11.87 2.27
CA LEU A 301 -11.00 11.56 1.89
C LEU A 301 -11.35 12.21 0.55
N ALA A 302 -12.07 11.47 -0.29
CA ALA A 302 -12.69 12.03 -1.47
C ALA A 302 -13.85 12.93 -1.03
N TYR A 303 -13.78 14.22 -1.36
CA TYR A 303 -14.85 15.18 -1.10
C TYR A 303 -15.61 15.50 -2.38
N VAL A 304 -16.94 15.40 -2.33
CA VAL A 304 -17.82 16.01 -3.32
C VAL A 304 -18.32 17.33 -2.72
N GLN A 305 -18.00 18.44 -3.38
CA GLN A 305 -18.48 19.75 -2.95
C GLN A 305 -19.99 19.81 -3.22
N ILE A 306 -20.80 19.63 -2.16
CA ILE A 306 -22.24 19.82 -2.27
C ILE A 306 -22.47 21.33 -2.40
N PRO A 307 -23.11 21.81 -3.50
CA PRO A 307 -23.43 23.23 -3.64
C PRO A 307 -24.24 23.68 -2.43
N GLN A 308 -23.81 24.75 -1.76
CA GLN A 308 -24.60 25.36 -0.70
C GLN A 308 -25.92 25.84 -1.31
N ALA A 309 -27.04 25.36 -0.75
CA ALA A 309 -28.39 25.78 -1.10
C ALA A 309 -28.71 27.17 -0.54
#